data_AF-A0A523PGG9-F1
#
_entry.id   AF-A0A523PGG9-F1
#
_cell.length_a   1.000
_cell.length_b   1.000
_cell.length_c   1.000
_cell.angle_alpha   90.00
_cell.angle_beta   90.00
_cell.angle_gamma   90.00
#
_symmetry.space_group_name_H-M   'P 1'
#
loop_
_entity.id
_entity.type
_entity.pdbx_description
1 polymer ?
#
loop_
_entity_poly.entity_id
_entity_poly.type
_entity_poly.pdbx_seq_one_letter_code
_entity_poly.pdbx_strand_id
1 'polypeptide(L)'
;MHSDVFIRRDDWLDPYLERMDAAGVGAWKLELENPLYALQKVVINNTVSAIKNLFGKKKHISWRRGHYPRDYCAMYRRDVILECNLLFRPAEGEGGGYAIAKRLSDIGYRTSMIPISELDQKIVHIAHGTAAVVAEKPLHHKRAQTKVERRVQGLFSQDWVRALQTDSSLDD
;
A
#
# COMPACT_ATOMS: atom_id res chain seq x y z
N MET A 1 -5.95 -7.07 4.72
CA MET A 1 -5.58 -5.81 5.39
C MET A 1 -4.47 -6.10 6.38
N HIS A 2 -3.42 -5.29 6.41
CA HIS A 2 -2.37 -5.41 7.42
C HIS A 2 -2.86 -4.86 8.77
N SER A 3 -2.27 -5.35 9.85
CA SER A 3 -2.57 -4.88 11.21
C SER A 3 -2.07 -3.46 11.50
N ASP A 4 -1.27 -2.87 10.62
CA ASP A 4 -0.74 -1.51 10.74
C ASP A 4 -1.56 -0.46 9.95
N VAL A 5 -2.82 -0.77 9.64
CA VAL A 5 -3.80 0.11 8.99
C VAL A 5 -4.85 0.57 10.00
N PHE A 6 -5.08 1.87 10.08
CA PHE A 6 -6.10 2.51 10.92
C PHE A 6 -7.18 3.11 10.05
N ILE A 7 -8.44 2.92 10.43
CA ILE A 7 -9.60 3.50 9.75
C ILE A 7 -9.89 4.86 10.37
N ARG A 8 -9.99 5.89 9.53
CA ARG A 8 -10.27 7.28 9.95
C ARG A 8 -11.73 7.68 9.72
N ARG A 9 -12.39 7.05 8.75
CA ARG A 9 -13.78 7.34 8.37
C ARG A 9 -14.54 6.05 8.16
N ASP A 10 -15.81 6.03 8.55
CA ASP A 10 -16.68 4.85 8.44
C ASP A 10 -16.93 4.44 6.99
N ASP A 11 -16.92 5.42 6.08
CA ASP A 11 -17.11 5.27 4.63
C ASP A 11 -15.84 4.77 3.89
N TRP A 12 -14.87 4.20 4.60
CA TRP A 12 -13.59 3.77 4.02
C TRP A 12 -13.71 2.62 3.02
N LEU A 13 -14.78 1.83 3.14
CA LEU A 13 -15.00 0.65 2.32
C LEU A 13 -15.65 0.99 0.97
N ASP A 14 -16.35 2.11 0.87
CA ASP A 14 -17.09 2.52 -0.34
C ASP A 14 -16.23 2.51 -1.62
N PRO A 15 -15.01 3.10 -1.63
CA PRO A 15 -14.15 3.07 -2.82
C PRO A 15 -13.82 1.65 -3.29
N TYR A 16 -13.75 0.70 -2.36
CA TYR A 16 -13.51 -0.69 -2.68
C TYR A 16 -14.75 -1.32 -3.31
N LEU A 17 -15.92 -1.18 -2.68
CA LEU A 17 -17.18 -1.77 -3.13
C LEU A 17 -17.60 -1.25 -4.51
N GLU A 18 -17.44 0.05 -4.76
CA GLU A 18 -17.75 0.69 -6.05
C GLU A 18 -16.96 0.11 -7.23
N ARG A 19 -15.79 -0.50 -6.97
CA ARG A 19 -14.85 -1.01 -7.98
C ARG A 19 -14.77 -2.54 -8.00
N MET A 20 -15.71 -3.23 -7.34
CA MET A 20 -15.77 -4.69 -7.28
C MET A 20 -16.28 -5.38 -8.55
N ASP A 21 -16.53 -4.62 -9.62
CA ASP A 21 -16.60 -5.18 -10.96
C ASP A 21 -15.26 -5.84 -11.36
N ALA A 22 -14.14 -5.34 -10.82
CA ALA A 22 -12.82 -5.98 -10.91
C ALA A 22 -12.67 -7.18 -9.96
N ALA A 23 -11.74 -8.09 -10.28
CA ALA A 23 -11.47 -9.26 -9.45
C ALA A 23 -10.64 -8.94 -8.19
N GLY A 24 -9.95 -7.80 -8.18
CA GLY A 24 -9.21 -7.31 -7.02
C GLY A 24 -9.12 -5.79 -7.03
N VAL A 25 -9.28 -5.17 -5.86
CA VAL A 25 -9.32 -3.73 -5.68
C VAL A 25 -8.40 -3.33 -4.54
N GLY A 26 -7.68 -2.22 -4.69
CA GLY A 26 -6.93 -1.61 -3.59
C GLY A 26 -6.03 -0.51 -4.09
N ALA A 27 -5.11 -0.05 -3.24
CA ALA A 27 -4.18 1.00 -3.63
C ALA A 27 -2.73 0.52 -3.66
N TRP A 28 -1.91 1.33 -4.31
CA TRP A 28 -0.47 1.21 -4.21
C TRP A 28 0.00 1.73 -2.84
N LYS A 29 1.28 2.01 -2.69
CA LYS A 29 1.86 2.58 -1.47
C LYS A 29 1.13 3.86 -1.05
N LEU A 30 0.49 3.86 0.13
CA LEU A 30 -0.04 5.06 0.83
C LEU A 30 1.11 5.95 1.32
N GLU A 31 1.87 6.48 0.37
CA GLU A 31 2.71 7.63 0.60
C GLU A 31 2.16 8.73 -0.26
N LEU A 32 1.54 9.73 0.37
CA LEU A 32 1.43 11.05 -0.20
C LEU A 32 2.87 11.53 -0.44
N GLU A 33 3.37 11.33 -1.66
CA GLU A 33 4.57 12.01 -2.07
C GLU A 33 4.28 13.51 -1.97
N ASN A 34 5.12 14.23 -1.23
CA ASN A 34 5.01 15.69 -1.19
C ASN A 34 5.00 16.20 -2.65
N PRO A 35 4.02 16.99 -3.09
CA PRO A 35 3.88 17.39 -4.49
C PRO A 35 5.15 18.08 -5.04
N LEU A 36 5.87 18.82 -4.20
CA LEU A 36 7.16 19.41 -4.57
C LEU A 36 8.24 18.35 -4.80
N TYR A 37 8.23 17.29 -4.00
CA TYR A 37 9.15 16.16 -4.13
C TYR A 37 8.80 15.27 -5.33
N ALA A 38 7.51 15.11 -5.64
CA ALA A 38 7.04 14.43 -6.84
C ALA A 38 7.48 15.18 -8.11
N LEU A 39 7.33 16.52 -8.13
CA LEU A 39 7.84 17.39 -9.22
C LEU A 39 9.36 17.26 -9.39
N GLN A 40 10.11 17.33 -8.29
CA GLN A 40 11.56 17.13 -8.31
C GLN A 40 11.93 15.76 -8.88
N LYS A 41 11.23 14.70 -8.47
CA LYS A 41 11.45 13.35 -9.01
C LYS A 41 11.17 13.26 -10.49
N VAL A 42 10.14 13.92 -11.02
CA VAL A 42 9.85 13.93 -12.46
C VAL A 42 11.00 14.56 -13.23
N VAL A 43 11.47 15.74 -12.80
CA VAL A 43 12.58 16.44 -13.44
C VAL A 43 13.86 15.61 -13.36
N ILE A 44 14.19 15.10 -12.18
CA ILE A 44 15.42 14.31 -11.95
C ILE A 44 15.36 12.97 -12.68
N ASN A 45 14.22 12.26 -12.64
CA ASN A 45 14.08 10.97 -13.32
C ASN A 45 14.12 11.13 -14.84
N ASN A 46 13.56 12.20 -15.41
CA ASN A 46 13.66 12.44 -16.85
C ASN A 46 15.11 12.64 -17.28
N THR A 47 15.88 13.42 -16.52
CA THR A 47 17.31 13.65 -16.79
C THR A 47 18.15 12.39 -16.58
N VAL A 48 17.94 11.68 -15.47
CA VAL A 48 18.65 10.42 -15.15
C VAL A 48 18.28 9.31 -16.12
N SER A 49 17.01 9.23 -16.56
CA SER A 49 16.56 8.23 -17.53
C SER A 49 17.08 8.55 -18.94
N ALA A 50 17.18 9.83 -19.32
CA ALA A 50 17.83 10.24 -20.56
C ALA A 50 19.32 9.86 -20.56
N ILE A 51 20.04 10.11 -19.46
CA ILE A 51 21.44 9.70 -19.30
C ILE A 51 21.58 8.17 -19.31
N LYS A 52 20.73 7.44 -18.58
CA LYS A 52 20.76 5.95 -18.56
C LYS A 52 20.40 5.33 -19.91
N ASN A 53 19.52 5.96 -20.69
CA ASN A 53 19.21 5.57 -22.06
C ASN A 53 20.40 5.80 -22.99
N LEU A 54 21.18 6.87 -22.78
CA LEU A 54 22.42 7.14 -23.49
C LEU A 54 23.52 6.11 -23.18
N PHE A 55 23.56 5.58 -21.95
CA PHE A 55 24.53 4.57 -21.49
C PHE A 55 24.02 3.12 -21.52
N GLY A 56 22.95 2.83 -22.29
CA GLY A 56 22.57 1.47 -22.68
C GLY A 56 22.00 0.53 -21.60
N LYS A 57 21.87 0.96 -20.34
CA LYS A 57 21.31 0.10 -19.27
C LYS A 57 19.79 0.23 -19.17
N LYS A 58 19.07 -0.39 -20.10
CA LYS A 58 17.62 -0.63 -19.95
C LYS A 58 17.38 -1.70 -18.88
N LYS A 59 16.99 -1.30 -17.67
CA LYS A 59 16.21 -2.20 -16.79
C LYS A 59 14.74 -2.03 -17.15
N HIS A 60 14.21 -2.96 -17.93
CA HIS A 60 12.78 -3.06 -18.24
C HIS A 60 12.02 -3.39 -16.95
N ILE A 61 11.47 -2.37 -16.29
CA ILE A 61 10.54 -2.52 -15.16
C ILE A 61 9.39 -1.51 -15.36
N SER A 62 8.73 -1.53 -16.53
CA SER A 62 7.66 -0.57 -16.81
C SER A 62 6.30 -1.02 -16.26
N TRP A 63 6.00 -2.32 -16.25
CA TRP A 63 4.66 -2.80 -15.89
C TRP A 63 4.41 -3.02 -14.39
N ARG A 64 5.45 -2.97 -13.53
CA ARG A 64 5.35 -3.51 -12.15
C ARG A 64 5.16 -2.49 -11.02
N ARG A 65 5.13 -1.18 -11.28
CA ARG A 65 5.04 -0.15 -10.22
C ARG A 65 3.74 0.63 -10.32
N GLY A 66 2.86 0.45 -9.33
CA GLY A 66 1.64 1.23 -9.19
C GLY A 66 0.45 0.75 -10.02
N HIS A 67 0.46 -0.49 -10.52
CA HIS A 67 -0.60 -1.03 -11.39
C HIS A 67 -1.30 -2.26 -10.80
N TYR A 68 -1.09 -2.54 -9.52
CA TYR A 68 -1.81 -3.61 -8.82
C TYR A 68 -2.08 -3.25 -7.35
N PRO A 69 -3.16 -3.75 -6.76
CA PRO A 69 -3.46 -3.59 -5.34
C PRO A 69 -2.34 -4.15 -4.48
N ARG A 70 -1.76 -3.34 -3.60
CA ARG A 70 -0.75 -3.81 -2.66
C ARG A 70 -1.43 -4.46 -1.45
N ASP A 71 -0.74 -5.42 -0.84
CA ASP A 71 -1.27 -6.29 0.22
C ASP A 71 -1.64 -5.60 1.53
N TYR A 72 -1.17 -4.36 1.79
CA TYR A 72 -1.52 -3.67 3.02
C TYR A 72 -3.03 -3.40 3.16
N CYS A 73 -3.74 -3.11 2.07
CA CYS A 73 -5.19 -2.98 2.08
C CYS A 73 -5.74 -3.20 0.67
N ALA A 74 -6.09 -4.45 0.38
CA ALA A 74 -6.71 -4.89 -0.87
C ALA A 74 -7.89 -5.83 -0.57
N MET A 75 -8.89 -5.79 -1.45
CA MET A 75 -10.09 -6.60 -1.44
C MET A 75 -10.14 -7.45 -2.72
N TYR A 76 -10.61 -8.69 -2.63
CA TYR A 76 -10.65 -9.61 -3.76
C TYR A 76 -12.01 -10.29 -3.83
N ARG A 77 -12.44 -10.56 -5.06
CA ARG A 77 -13.66 -11.33 -5.33
C ARG A 77 -13.47 -12.79 -4.95
N ARG A 78 -14.16 -13.23 -3.90
CA ARG A 78 -13.99 -14.58 -3.32
C ARG A 78 -14.32 -15.69 -4.31
N ASP A 79 -15.40 -15.53 -5.07
CA ASP A 79 -15.80 -16.46 -6.13
C ASP A 79 -14.67 -16.67 -7.14
N VAL A 80 -14.08 -15.60 -7.67
CA VAL A 80 -12.94 -15.66 -8.60
C VAL A 80 -11.74 -16.38 -7.99
N ILE A 81 -11.40 -16.09 -6.73
CA ILE A 81 -10.28 -16.75 -6.05
C ILE A 81 -10.51 -18.27 -5.95
N LEU A 82 -11.72 -18.70 -5.61
CA LEU A 82 -12.03 -20.11 -5.38
C LEU A 82 -12.20 -20.89 -6.68
N GLU A 83 -12.96 -20.36 -7.64
CA GLU A 83 -13.23 -21.02 -8.92
C GLU A 83 -11.96 -21.22 -9.74
N CYS A 84 -11.03 -20.27 -9.68
CA CYS A 84 -9.75 -20.34 -10.37
C CYS A 84 -8.63 -20.95 -9.51
N ASN A 85 -8.95 -21.46 -8.31
CA ASN A 85 -8.00 -22.05 -7.36
C ASN A 85 -6.74 -21.19 -7.13
N LEU A 86 -6.95 -19.89 -6.92
CA LEU A 86 -5.88 -18.91 -6.77
C LEU A 86 -5.35 -18.87 -5.35
N LEU A 87 -4.03 -18.75 -5.23
CA LEU A 87 -3.33 -18.65 -3.95
C LEU A 87 -2.59 -17.32 -3.85
N PHE A 88 -2.48 -16.80 -2.63
CA PHE A 88 -1.69 -15.60 -2.31
C PHE A 88 -0.20 -15.88 -2.12
N ARG A 89 0.24 -17.14 -2.30
CA ARG A 89 1.63 -17.57 -2.08
C ARG A 89 2.56 -16.90 -3.11
N PRO A 90 3.52 -16.06 -2.70
CA PRO A 90 4.49 -15.50 -3.63
C PRO A 90 5.52 -16.54 -4.06
N ALA A 91 6.08 -16.37 -5.27
CA ALA A 91 7.34 -17.02 -5.63
C ALA A 91 8.51 -16.31 -4.91
N GLU A 92 9.70 -16.90 -4.92
CA GLU A 92 10.88 -16.29 -4.30
C GLU A 92 11.11 -14.86 -4.85
N GLY A 93 11.22 -13.89 -3.94
CA GLY A 93 11.44 -12.48 -4.27
C GLY A 93 10.20 -11.69 -4.67
N GLU A 94 9.00 -12.28 -4.64
CA GLU A 94 7.73 -11.61 -4.92
C GLU A 94 6.97 -11.23 -3.64
N GLY A 95 6.23 -10.12 -3.68
CA GLY A 95 5.26 -9.77 -2.62
C GLY A 95 3.93 -10.49 -2.83
N GLY A 96 3.18 -10.77 -1.76
CA GLY A 96 1.90 -11.48 -1.83
C GLY A 96 0.88 -10.76 -2.74
N GLY A 97 0.78 -9.44 -2.60
CA GLY A 97 -0.09 -8.63 -3.47
C GLY A 97 0.28 -8.68 -4.95
N TYR A 98 1.58 -8.76 -5.29
CA TYR A 98 2.02 -8.90 -6.67
C TYR A 98 1.66 -10.28 -7.24
N ALA A 99 1.92 -11.32 -6.46
CA ALA A 99 1.75 -12.69 -6.91
C ALA A 99 0.28 -12.97 -7.28
N ILE A 100 -0.67 -12.50 -6.47
CA ILE A 100 -2.10 -12.67 -6.78
C ILE A 100 -2.56 -11.80 -7.96
N ALA A 101 -2.12 -10.53 -8.03
CA ALA A 101 -2.49 -9.64 -9.13
C ALA A 101 -1.97 -10.13 -10.48
N LYS A 102 -0.74 -10.66 -10.50
CA LYS A 102 -0.18 -11.29 -11.69
C LYS A 102 -1.02 -12.49 -12.12
N ARG A 103 -1.35 -13.40 -11.20
CA ARG A 103 -2.18 -14.58 -11.51
C ARG A 103 -3.55 -14.20 -12.04
N LEU A 104 -4.22 -13.20 -11.45
CA LEU A 104 -5.48 -12.67 -11.96
C LEU A 104 -5.34 -12.15 -13.39
N SER A 105 -4.28 -11.38 -13.67
CA SER A 105 -3.99 -10.89 -15.01
C SER A 105 -3.70 -12.01 -16.01
N ASP A 106 -2.95 -13.04 -15.60
CA ASP A 106 -2.55 -14.17 -16.46
C ASP A 106 -3.78 -14.99 -16.92
N ILE A 107 -4.86 -15.01 -16.14
CA ILE A 107 -6.13 -15.68 -16.47
C ILE A 107 -7.20 -14.72 -17.02
N GLY A 108 -6.84 -13.47 -17.32
CA GLY A 108 -7.72 -12.50 -17.99
C GLY A 108 -8.60 -11.62 -17.09
N TYR A 109 -8.49 -11.74 -15.76
CA TYR A 109 -9.16 -10.82 -14.84
C TYR A 109 -8.40 -9.50 -14.68
N ARG A 110 -9.16 -8.43 -14.45
CA ARG A 110 -8.62 -7.10 -14.17
C ARG A 110 -8.58 -6.84 -12.66
N THR A 111 -7.62 -6.01 -12.26
CA THR A 111 -7.60 -5.40 -10.92
C THR A 111 -7.83 -3.90 -11.06
N SER A 112 -8.47 -3.30 -10.05
CA SER A 112 -8.77 -1.87 -10.01
C SER A 112 -7.93 -1.18 -8.94
N MET A 113 -7.45 0.00 -9.26
CA MET A 113 -6.63 0.82 -8.37
C MET A 113 -7.47 1.95 -7.80
N ILE A 114 -7.53 2.05 -6.48
CA ILE A 114 -8.07 3.22 -5.81
C ILE A 114 -6.97 4.30 -5.77
N PRO A 115 -7.26 5.54 -6.20
CA PRO A 115 -6.35 6.66 -6.05
C PRO A 115 -5.91 6.85 -4.60
N ILE A 116 -4.62 7.10 -4.38
CA ILE A 116 -4.06 7.36 -3.04
C ILE A 116 -4.75 8.56 -2.40
N SER A 117 -5.05 9.60 -3.17
CA SER A 117 -5.75 10.82 -2.73
C SER A 117 -7.15 10.56 -2.18
N GLU A 118 -7.80 9.48 -2.63
CA GLU A 118 -9.11 9.06 -2.18
C GLU A 118 -9.00 8.25 -0.88
N LEU A 119 -8.01 7.34 -0.80
CA LEU A 119 -7.81 6.50 0.38
C LEU A 119 -7.13 7.21 1.56
N ASP A 120 -6.24 8.17 1.33
CA ASP A 120 -5.50 8.83 2.43
C ASP A 120 -6.43 9.58 3.40
N GLN A 121 -7.60 9.99 2.91
CA GLN A 121 -8.59 10.71 3.69
C GLN A 121 -9.39 9.75 4.58
N LYS A 122 -9.43 8.46 4.20
CA LYS A 122 -10.27 7.41 4.80
C LYS A 122 -9.46 6.44 5.67
N ILE A 123 -8.22 6.13 5.30
CA ILE A 123 -7.35 5.18 6.01
C ILE A 123 -5.92 5.71 6.20
N VAL A 124 -5.29 5.30 7.29
CA VAL A 124 -3.89 5.62 7.62
C VAL A 124 -3.09 4.34 7.71
N HIS A 125 -2.06 4.20 6.87
CA HIS A 125 -1.10 3.09 6.96
C HIS A 125 0.19 3.55 7.67
N ILE A 126 0.49 2.95 8.83
CA ILE A 126 1.79 3.10 9.46
C ILE A 126 2.68 1.99 8.92
N ALA A 127 3.38 2.23 7.82
CA ALA A 127 4.33 1.26 7.30
C ALA A 127 5.34 0.84 8.37
N HIS A 128 5.44 -0.46 8.63
CA HIS A 128 6.28 -1.05 9.67
C HIS A 128 5.80 -0.72 11.10
N GLY A 129 4.49 -0.62 11.33
CA GLY A 129 3.92 -0.33 12.64
C GLY A 129 4.47 -1.23 13.75
N THR A 130 4.70 -2.51 13.45
CA THR A 130 5.32 -3.48 14.38
C THR A 130 6.76 -3.12 14.74
N ALA A 131 7.56 -2.58 13.81
CA ALA A 131 8.93 -2.14 14.08
C ALA A 131 9.01 -0.81 14.86
N ALA A 132 7.91 -0.05 14.89
CA ALA A 132 7.80 1.17 15.68
C ALA A 132 7.43 0.90 17.14
N VAL A 133 6.65 -0.15 17.40
CA VAL A 133 6.15 -0.51 18.73
C VAL A 133 7.07 -1.52 19.43
N VAL A 134 7.71 -2.41 18.67
CA VAL A 134 8.63 -3.43 19.20
C VAL A 134 10.07 -2.97 19.06
N ALA A 135 10.69 -2.58 20.18
CA ALA A 135 12.08 -2.13 20.25
C ALA A 135 13.11 -3.17 19.74
N GLU A 136 12.72 -4.44 19.66
CA GLU A 136 13.58 -5.58 19.34
C GLU A 136 13.88 -5.77 17.84
N LYS A 137 13.21 -5.02 16.94
CA LYS A 137 13.51 -5.05 15.50
C LYS A 137 13.84 -3.66 14.95
N PRO A 138 15.01 -3.11 15.30
CA PRO A 138 15.44 -1.82 14.77
C PRO A 138 15.55 -1.89 13.24
N LEU A 139 15.08 -0.84 12.56
CA LEU A 139 15.32 -0.70 11.13
C LEU A 139 16.83 -0.53 10.89
N HIS A 140 17.32 -1.05 9.77
CA HIS A 140 18.74 -0.96 9.38
C HIS A 140 19.32 0.46 9.36
N HIS A 141 18.47 1.50 9.38
CA HIS A 141 18.88 2.90 9.39
C HIS A 141 18.19 3.67 10.52
N LYS A 142 18.99 4.17 11.48
CA LYS A 142 18.53 4.99 12.62
C LYS A 142 17.64 6.16 12.20
N ARG A 143 17.98 6.86 11.10
CA ARG A 143 17.15 7.97 10.58
C ARG A 143 15.77 7.51 10.11
N ALA A 144 15.67 6.33 9.49
CA ALA A 144 14.40 5.77 9.05
C ALA A 144 13.56 5.35 10.26
N GLN A 145 14.19 4.77 11.28
CA GLN A 145 13.56 4.42 12.55
C GLN A 145 12.98 5.65 13.25
N THR A 146 13.77 6.70 13.47
CA THR A 146 13.28 7.94 14.10
C THR A 146 12.14 8.59 13.30
N LYS A 147 12.17 8.51 11.96
CA LYS A 147 11.07 9.03 11.13
C LYS A 147 9.77 8.25 11.34
N VAL A 148 9.87 6.92 11.43
CA VAL A 148 8.73 6.04 11.69
C VAL A 148 8.19 6.29 13.10
N GLU A 149 9.05 6.30 14.11
CA GLU A 149 8.67 6.57 15.51
C GLU A 149 7.93 7.90 15.66
N ARG A 150 8.44 8.99 15.07
CA ARG A 150 7.76 10.29 15.07
C ARG A 150 6.38 10.24 14.42
N ARG A 151 6.25 9.50 13.31
CA ARG A 151 4.96 9.33 12.62
C ARG A 151 3.97 8.55 13.47
N VAL A 152 4.43 7.51 14.17
CA VAL A 152 3.60 6.73 15.10
C VAL A 152 3.18 7.60 16.27
N GLN A 153 4.12 8.28 16.93
CA GLN A 153 3.81 9.17 18.05
C GLN A 153 2.81 10.26 17.64
N GLY A 154 3.00 10.88 16.47
CA GLY A 154 2.09 11.89 15.94
C GLY A 154 0.72 11.35 15.50
N LEU A 155 0.59 10.06 15.19
CA LEU A 155 -0.71 9.43 14.98
C LEU A 155 -1.41 9.16 16.32
N PHE A 156 -0.71 8.54 17.27
CA PHE A 156 -1.24 8.17 18.58
C PHE A 156 -1.59 9.37 19.46
N SER A 157 -1.05 10.55 19.14
CA SER A 157 -1.43 11.80 19.78
C SER A 157 -2.74 12.41 19.25
N GLN A 158 -3.30 11.90 18.15
CA GLN A 158 -4.53 12.46 17.55
C GLN A 158 -5.75 12.03 18.36
N ASP A 159 -6.69 12.96 18.56
CA ASP A 159 -7.84 12.74 19.44
C ASP A 159 -8.72 11.58 18.98
N TRP A 160 -8.91 11.40 17.67
CA TRP A 160 -9.68 10.27 17.12
C TRP A 160 -9.02 8.91 17.38
N VAL A 161 -7.69 8.85 17.41
CA VAL A 161 -6.97 7.60 17.73
C VAL A 161 -7.07 7.30 19.22
N ARG A 162 -7.00 8.33 20.07
CA ARG A 162 -7.20 8.17 21.51
C ARG A 162 -8.64 7.74 21.83
N ALA A 163 -9.62 8.29 21.13
CA ALA A 163 -11.01 7.88 21.24
C ALA A 163 -11.17 6.38 20.93
N LEU A 164 -10.57 5.90 19.83
CA LEU A 164 -10.55 4.48 19.47
C LEU A 164 -9.89 3.59 20.55
N GLN A 165 -8.83 4.07 21.22
CA GLN A 165 -8.16 3.31 22.28
C GLN A 165 -9.00 3.17 23.55
N THR A 166 -9.92 4.11 23.79
CA THR A 166 -10.79 4.12 24.98
C THR A 166 -12.19 3.60 24.68
N ASP A 167 -12.47 3.22 23.43
CA ASP A 167 -13.78 2.74 23.01
C ASP A 167 -13.94 1.26 23.36
N SER A 168 -14.55 0.98 24.51
CA SER A 168 -14.81 -0.37 24.98
C SER A 168 -15.89 -1.10 24.18
N SER A 169 -16.67 -0.41 23.32
CA SER A 169 -17.68 -1.07 22.49
C SER A 169 -17.10 -1.95 21.39
N LEU A 170 -15.78 -1.83 21.14
CA LEU A 170 -15.05 -2.65 20.17
C LEU A 170 -14.56 -3.99 20.74
N ASP A 171 -14.64 -4.17 22.07
CA ASP A 171 -14.19 -5.36 22.79
C ASP A 171 -15.33 -6.36 23.10
N ASP A 172 -16.59 -5.98 22.84
CA ASP A 172 -17.80 -6.80 22.99
C ASP A 172 -18.17 -7.56 21.70
#